data_AF-A0A968K5J1-F1
#
_entry.id   AF-A0A968K5J1-F1
#
_cell.length_a   1.000
_cell.length_b   1.000
_cell.length_c   1.000
_cell.angle_alpha   90.00
_cell.angle_beta   90.00
_cell.angle_gamma   90.00
#
_symmetry.space_group_name_H-M   'P 1'
#
loop_
_entity.id
_entity.type
_entity.pdbx_description
1 polymer ?
#
loop_
_entity_poly.entity_id
_entity_poly.type
_entity_poly.pdbx_seq_one_letter_code
_entity_poly.pdbx_strand_id
1 'polypeptide(L)'
;DYHVSADLSGQANHLAVTIEADIVKQKQAENNGGFTALKFGKTHKKVYEELTSEHPIDLTRYQVANCYMGRAGLINSGGASGGESDMAQAVRTAVINKRAGGMGLI
;
A
#
# COMPACT_ATOMS: atom_id res chain seq x y z
N ASP A 1 -7.81 -2.21 -13.68
CA ASP A 1 -8.43 -2.11 -12.35
C ASP A 1 -7.45 -1.36 -11.44
N TYR A 2 -7.91 -0.35 -10.69
CA TYR A 2 -7.09 0.50 -9.81
C TYR A 2 -7.48 0.39 -8.32
N HIS A 3 -8.34 -0.57 -7.92
CA HIS A 3 -8.76 -0.75 -6.53
C HIS A 3 -7.61 -1.03 -5.54
N VAL A 4 -6.45 -1.48 -6.04
CA VAL A 4 -5.22 -1.74 -5.26
C VAL A 4 -4.04 -0.85 -5.69
N SER A 5 -4.32 0.31 -6.27
CA SER A 5 -3.27 1.26 -6.65
C SER A 5 -2.67 1.94 -5.43
N ALA A 6 -1.34 2.08 -5.42
CA ALA A 6 -0.60 2.65 -4.30
C ALA A 6 -1.01 4.11 -4.00
N ASP A 7 -1.29 4.92 -5.02
CA ASP A 7 -1.72 6.31 -4.86
C ASP A 7 -3.15 6.45 -4.31
N LEU A 8 -4.15 5.73 -4.86
CA LEU A 8 -5.51 5.76 -4.34
C LEU A 8 -5.60 5.18 -2.92
N SER A 9 -4.97 4.03 -2.70
CA SER A 9 -4.98 3.38 -1.38
C SER A 9 -4.15 4.17 -0.35
N GLY A 10 -3.06 4.82 -0.79
CA GLY A 10 -2.29 5.75 0.04
C GLY A 10 -3.12 6.93 0.51
N GLN A 11 -3.97 7.51 -0.34
CA GLN A 11 -4.89 8.57 0.09
C GLN A 11 -5.86 8.09 1.17
N ALA A 12 -6.40 6.87 1.05
CA ALA A 12 -7.25 6.28 2.08
C ALA A 12 -6.48 6.06 3.39
N ASN A 13 -5.21 5.65 3.32
CA ASN A 13 -4.36 5.50 4.49
C ASN A 13 -4.14 6.85 5.19
N HIS A 14 -3.87 7.91 4.43
CA HIS A 14 -3.73 9.25 4.99
C HIS A 14 -4.98 9.69 5.74
N LEU A 15 -6.17 9.45 5.17
CA LEU A 15 -7.44 9.75 5.84
C LEU A 15 -7.57 8.98 7.17
N ALA A 16 -7.19 7.70 7.20
CA ALA A 16 -7.19 6.92 8.45
C ALA A 16 -6.26 7.53 9.52
N VAL A 17 -5.09 8.04 9.12
CA VAL A 17 -4.19 8.72 10.07
C VAL A 17 -4.79 10.03 10.57
N THR A 18 -5.49 10.80 9.73
CA THR A 18 -6.09 12.07 10.14
C THR A 18 -7.24 11.93 11.14
N ILE A 19 -7.82 10.74 11.25
CA ILE A 19 -8.83 10.41 12.27
C ILE A 19 -8.22 9.68 13.48
N GLU A 20 -6.90 9.79 13.66
CA GLU A 20 -6.15 9.30 14.82
C GLU A 20 -6.16 7.76 14.98
N ALA A 21 -6.20 7.02 13.86
CA ALA A 21 -6.05 5.57 13.93
C ALA A 21 -4.67 5.15 14.44
N ASP A 22 -4.63 4.22 15.40
CA ASP A 22 -3.38 3.62 15.89
C ASP A 22 -2.71 2.73 14.82
N ILE A 23 -3.54 1.96 14.12
CA ILE A 23 -3.13 1.01 13.08
C ILE A 23 -4.03 1.21 11.86
N VAL A 24 -3.40 1.30 10.69
CA VAL A 24 -4.04 1.35 9.39
C VAL A 24 -3.95 -0.02 8.74
N LYS A 25 -5.10 -0.56 8.32
CA LYS A 25 -5.18 -1.78 7.53
C LYS A 25 -5.51 -1.44 6.08
N GLN A 26 -4.71 -1.91 5.14
CA GLN A 26 -4.96 -1.72 3.71
C GLN A 26 -4.57 -2.94 2.87
N LYS A 27 -5.26 -3.21 1.77
CA LYS A 27 -4.84 -4.27 0.84
C LYS A 27 -3.47 -3.91 0.24
N GLN A 28 -2.59 -4.91 0.07
CA GLN A 28 -1.26 -4.67 -0.50
C GLN A 28 -1.38 -4.03 -1.89
N ALA A 29 -0.58 -3.00 -2.15
CA ALA A 29 -0.57 -2.37 -3.46
C ALA A 29 0.11 -3.27 -4.50
N GLU A 30 -0.50 -3.39 -5.67
CA GLU A 30 -0.01 -4.21 -6.79
C GLU A 30 0.27 -3.39 -8.05
N ASN A 31 -0.18 -2.13 -8.08
CA ASN A 31 0.05 -1.21 -9.17
C ASN A 31 0.04 0.24 -8.66
N ASN A 32 0.16 1.20 -9.58
CA ASN A 32 0.11 2.63 -9.29
C ASN A 32 -0.61 3.39 -10.41
N GLY A 33 -0.78 4.71 -10.26
CA GLY A 33 -1.30 5.58 -11.30
C GLY A 33 -2.83 5.69 -11.35
N GLY A 34 -3.51 5.31 -10.28
CA GLY A 34 -4.96 5.44 -10.19
C GLY A 34 -5.42 6.89 -10.26
N PHE A 35 -4.68 7.84 -9.69
CA PHE A 35 -4.98 9.27 -9.84
C PHE A 35 -4.91 9.74 -11.29
N THR A 36 -3.88 9.33 -12.03
CA THR A 36 -3.70 9.69 -13.44
C THR A 36 -4.81 9.09 -14.30
N ALA A 37 -5.11 7.80 -14.12
CA ALA A 37 -6.09 7.10 -14.93
C ALA A 37 -7.52 7.60 -14.70
N LEU A 38 -7.88 7.89 -13.44
CA LEU A 38 -9.21 8.37 -13.08
C LEU A 38 -9.34 9.90 -13.18
N LYS A 39 -8.25 10.62 -13.46
CA LYS A 39 -8.18 12.10 -13.40
C LYS A 39 -8.69 12.64 -12.06
N PHE A 40 -8.30 11.98 -10.98
CA PHE A 40 -8.75 12.26 -9.62
C PHE A 40 -7.57 12.58 -8.70
N GLY A 41 -7.80 13.36 -7.65
CA GLY A 41 -6.78 13.70 -6.65
C GLY A 41 -5.72 14.67 -7.18
N LYS A 42 -4.63 14.80 -6.42
CA LYS A 42 -3.45 15.62 -6.78
C LYS A 42 -2.22 14.74 -6.77
N THR A 43 -1.47 14.76 -7.86
CA THR A 43 -0.23 13.98 -8.02
C THR A 43 0.75 14.75 -8.91
N HIS A 44 2.03 14.39 -8.81
CA HIS A 44 3.10 14.96 -9.62
C HIS A 44 3.75 13.86 -10.46
N LYS A 45 4.17 14.16 -11.69
CA LYS A 45 4.78 13.17 -12.61
C LYS A 45 5.94 12.38 -11.99
N LYS A 46 6.81 13.09 -11.25
CA LYS A 46 7.92 12.51 -10.47
C LYS A 46 7.53 11.34 -9.56
N VAL A 47 6.29 11.29 -9.05
CA VAL A 47 5.82 10.14 -8.25
C VAL A 47 5.99 8.85 -9.05
N TYR A 48 5.62 8.87 -10.33
CA TYR A 48 5.61 7.70 -11.21
C TYR A 48 6.91 7.52 -12.02
N GLU A 49 7.66 8.60 -12.23
CA GLU A 49 8.88 8.59 -13.06
C GLU A 49 10.18 8.43 -12.27
N GLU A 50 10.23 8.91 -11.01
CA GLU A 50 11.48 9.03 -10.23
C GLU A 50 11.39 8.49 -8.80
N LEU A 51 10.25 8.68 -8.12
CA LEU A 51 10.15 8.51 -6.67
C LEU A 51 9.56 7.16 -6.23
N THR A 52 9.01 6.39 -7.16
CA THR A 52 8.54 5.01 -6.95
C THR A 52 8.96 4.14 -8.13
N SER A 53 8.85 2.83 -7.95
CA SER A 53 8.95 1.85 -9.02
C SER A 53 7.76 0.89 -8.98
N GLU A 54 7.68 0.00 -9.98
CA GLU A 54 6.74 -1.13 -10.00
C GLU A 54 7.15 -2.25 -9.02
N HIS A 55 8.27 -2.10 -8.32
CA HIS A 55 8.68 -3.09 -7.33
C HIS A 55 7.67 -3.12 -6.16
N PRO A 56 7.16 -4.30 -5.75
CA PRO A 56 6.07 -4.39 -4.77
C PRO A 56 6.40 -3.77 -3.41
N ILE A 57 7.68 -3.82 -3.01
CA ILE A 57 8.17 -3.15 -1.80
C ILE A 57 8.04 -1.62 -1.92
N ASP A 58 8.30 -1.04 -3.09
CA ASP A 58 8.25 0.41 -3.28
C ASP A 58 6.80 0.90 -3.33
N LEU A 59 5.93 0.15 -4.03
CA LEU A 59 4.48 0.39 -4.03
C LEU A 59 3.90 0.35 -2.61
N THR A 60 4.27 -0.67 -1.82
CA THR A 60 3.85 -0.77 -0.42
C THR A 60 4.49 0.32 0.45
N ARG A 61 5.73 0.71 0.16
CA ARG A 61 6.39 1.82 0.87
C ARG A 61 5.68 3.14 0.63
N TYR A 62 5.11 3.33 -0.55
CA TYR A 62 4.28 4.50 -0.80
C TYR A 62 3.01 4.50 0.07
N GLN A 63 2.39 3.35 0.31
CA GLN A 63 1.32 3.22 1.31
C GLN A 63 1.79 3.60 2.73
N VAL A 64 2.99 3.15 3.14
CA VAL A 64 3.59 3.48 4.44
C VAL A 64 3.88 4.98 4.56
N ALA A 65 4.36 5.62 3.49
CA ALA A 65 4.62 7.06 3.47
C ALA A 65 3.36 7.87 3.80
N ASN A 66 2.22 7.44 3.27
CA ASN A 66 0.91 8.03 3.57
C ASN A 66 0.40 7.73 4.99
N CYS A 67 1.01 6.76 5.69
CA CYS A 67 0.81 6.54 7.12
C CYS A 67 1.78 7.39 7.98
N TYR A 68 2.16 8.57 7.48
CA TYR A 68 3.21 9.44 8.04
C TYR A 68 4.51 8.70 8.29
N MET A 69 5.02 8.05 7.24
CA MET A 69 6.26 7.26 7.27
C MET A 69 6.23 6.14 8.32
N GLY A 70 5.06 5.56 8.56
CA GLY A 70 4.85 4.46 9.51
C GLY A 70 4.63 4.89 10.96
N ARG A 71 4.44 6.19 11.24
CA ARG A 71 4.02 6.65 12.58
C ARG A 71 2.70 6.01 12.99
N ALA A 72 1.74 5.95 12.07
CA ALA A 72 0.59 5.07 12.21
C ALA A 72 0.93 3.74 11.55
N GLY A 73 0.79 2.63 12.29
CA GLY A 73 1.27 1.34 11.83
C GLY A 73 0.51 0.82 10.62
N LEU A 74 1.17 0.55 9.49
CA LEU A 74 0.52 -0.08 8.34
C LEU A 74 0.64 -1.61 8.39
N ILE A 75 -0.50 -2.30 8.44
CA ILE A 75 -0.59 -3.74 8.16
C ILE A 75 -1.27 -3.97 6.81
N ASN A 76 -0.78 -4.93 6.04
CA ASN A 76 -1.40 -5.30 4.77
C ASN A 76 -2.26 -6.55 4.88
N SER A 77 -3.26 -6.68 4.01
CA SER A 77 -3.87 -7.99 3.74
C SER A 77 -3.46 -8.53 2.37
N GLY A 78 -3.40 -9.86 2.26
CA GLY A 78 -3.21 -10.57 1.00
C GLY A 78 -4.47 -10.65 0.14
N GLY A 79 -4.48 -11.62 -0.78
CA GLY A 79 -5.64 -11.98 -1.59
C GLY A 79 -6.67 -12.81 -0.82
N ALA A 80 -7.73 -13.22 -1.53
CA ALA A 80 -8.68 -14.18 -0.98
C ALA A 80 -7.99 -15.54 -0.72
N SER A 81 -8.49 -16.28 0.27
CA SER A 81 -8.02 -17.64 0.56
C SER A 81 -8.32 -18.56 -0.63
N GLY A 82 -7.28 -19.26 -1.08
CA GLY A 82 -7.28 -20.21 -2.19
C GLY A 82 -6.82 -21.62 -1.77
N GLY A 83 -6.60 -21.86 -0.47
CA GLY A 83 -6.22 -23.17 0.08
C GLY A 83 -4.71 -23.35 0.19
N GLU A 84 -4.15 -24.29 -0.56
CA GLU A 84 -2.75 -24.74 -0.37
C GLU A 84 -1.71 -23.64 -0.59
N SER A 85 -2.00 -22.63 -1.42
CA SER A 85 -1.10 -21.51 -1.69
C SER A 85 -1.12 -20.41 -0.62
N ASP A 86 -2.07 -20.46 0.32
CA ASP A 86 -2.34 -19.35 1.25
C ASP A 86 -1.13 -19.02 2.12
N MET A 87 -0.43 -20.05 2.61
CA MET A 87 0.77 -19.85 3.41
C MET A 87 1.88 -19.14 2.62
N ALA A 88 2.13 -19.56 1.38
CA ALA A 88 3.16 -18.95 0.54
C ALA A 88 2.83 -17.49 0.21
N GLN A 89 1.56 -17.20 -0.08
CA GLN A 89 1.09 -15.85 -0.36
C GLN A 89 1.15 -14.95 0.88
N ALA A 90 0.69 -15.44 2.04
CA ALA A 90 0.77 -14.73 3.30
C ALA A 90 2.21 -14.37 3.67
N VAL A 91 3.15 -15.33 3.53
CA VAL A 91 4.58 -15.09 3.77
C VAL A 91 5.12 -14.03 2.81
N ARG A 92 4.81 -14.12 1.52
CA ARG A 92 5.24 -13.11 0.53
C ARG A 92 4.72 -11.72 0.91
N THR A 93 3.43 -11.59 1.20
CA THR A 93 2.80 -10.31 1.56
C THR A 93 3.41 -9.74 2.85
N ALA A 94 3.62 -10.58 3.87
CA ALA A 94 4.26 -10.17 5.13
C ALA A 94 5.70 -9.68 4.92
N VAL A 95 6.50 -10.37 4.09
CA VAL A 95 7.86 -9.96 3.76
C VAL A 95 7.88 -8.62 3.04
N ILE A 96 6.99 -8.41 2.06
CA ILE A 96 6.89 -7.14 1.33
C ILE A 96 6.53 -6.00 2.29
N ASN A 97 5.49 -6.18 3.12
CA ASN A 97 5.09 -5.16 4.10
C ASN A 97 6.24 -4.83 5.06
N LYS A 98 6.90 -5.84 5.62
CA LYS A 98 8.03 -5.64 6.54
C LYS A 98 9.18 -4.88 5.87
N ARG A 99 9.54 -5.23 4.63
CA ARG A 99 10.63 -4.57 3.88
C ARG A 99 10.26 -3.15 3.44
N ALA A 100 8.98 -2.87 3.23
CA ALA A 100 8.48 -1.53 2.93
C ALA A 100 8.53 -0.59 4.14
N GLY A 101 8.58 -1.13 5.37
CA GLY A 101 8.54 -0.38 6.63
C GLY A 101 7.21 -0.49 7.37
N GLY A 102 6.32 -1.40 6.95
CA GLY A 102 5.08 -1.71 7.65
C GLY A 102 5.27 -2.60 8.88
N MET A 103 4.15 -2.90 9.54
CA MET A 103 4.11 -3.57 10.84
C MET A 103 3.55 -5.00 10.81
N GLY A 104 3.06 -5.48 9.68
CA GLY A 104 2.57 -6.86 9.59
C GLY A 104 1.53 -7.15 8.51
N LEU A 105 0.85 -8.29 8.71
CA LEU A 105 -0.16 -8.85 7.84
C LEU A 105 -1.43 -9.16 8.66
N ILE A 106 -2.62 -9.01 8.05
CA ILE A 106 -3.89 -9.56 8.54
C ILE A 106 -4.72 -10.18 7.42
#